data_AF-X0RA39-F1
#
_entry.id   AF-X0RA39-F1
#
_cell.length_a   1.000
_cell.length_b   1.000
_cell.length_c   1.000
_cell.angle_alpha   90.00
_cell.angle_beta   90.00
_cell.angle_gamma   90.00
#
_symmetry.space_group_name_H-M   'P 1'
#
loop_
_entity.id
_entity.type
_entity.pdbx_description
1 polymer ?
#
loop_
_entity_poly.entity_id
_entity_poly.type
_entity_poly.pdbx_seq_one_letter_code
_entity_poly.pdbx_strand_id
1 'polypeptide(L)' 'MPLKYMLDIPEGVKYIGMAHGILFITYIIILIGSAIKMKMPLWAIPAGVLGSLLPFGPFIFDHLLKNNLQKSVSKEA' A
#
# COMPACT_ATOMS: atom_id res chain seq x y z
N MET A 1 -11.59 -15.84 10.09
CA MET A 1 -12.86 -15.56 9.39
C MET A 1 -14.03 -16.08 10.21
N PRO A 2 -14.91 -15.21 10.70
CA PRO A 2 -16.26 -15.57 11.09
C PRO A 2 -17.03 -16.11 9.87
N LEU A 3 -16.88 -15.47 8.70
CA LEU A 3 -17.59 -15.80 7.45
C LEU A 3 -17.44 -17.27 6.96
N LYS A 4 -16.23 -17.84 7.03
CA LYS A 4 -15.94 -19.24 6.60
C LYS A 4 -16.65 -20.28 7.47
N TYR A 5 -16.83 -19.98 8.76
CA TYR A 5 -17.39 -20.92 9.74
C TYR A 5 -18.83 -20.58 10.15
N MET A 6 -19.28 -19.34 9.95
CA MET A 6 -20.62 -18.87 10.32
C MET A 6 -21.61 -18.89 9.17
N LEU A 7 -21.15 -18.78 7.91
CA LEU A 7 -22.03 -18.77 6.73
C LEU A 7 -21.83 -19.97 5.80
N ASP A 8 -20.84 -20.83 6.08
CA ASP A 8 -20.56 -22.06 5.31
C ASP A 8 -20.37 -21.83 3.79
N ILE A 9 -19.91 -20.63 3.41
CA ILE A 9 -19.58 -20.27 2.01
C ILE A 9 -18.06 -20.23 1.83
N PRO A 10 -17.38 -21.38 1.69
CA PRO A 10 -15.93 -21.45 1.51
C PRO A 10 -15.45 -20.81 0.20
N GLU A 11 -16.33 -20.72 -0.81
CA GLU A 11 -16.00 -20.22 -2.14
C GLU A 11 -15.77 -18.70 -2.17
N GLY A 12 -16.54 -17.91 -1.41
CA GLY A 12 -16.40 -16.45 -1.40
C GLY A 12 -15.02 -15.99 -0.94
N VAL A 13 -14.42 -16.74 -0.02
CA VAL A 13 -13.06 -16.53 0.48
C VAL A 13 -12.02 -16.72 -0.62
N LYS A 14 -12.20 -17.75 -1.44
CA LYS A 14 -11.27 -18.09 -2.52
C LYS A 14 -11.22 -16.96 -3.55
N TYR A 15 -12.38 -16.46 -3.98
CA TYR A 15 -12.45 -15.36 -4.94
C TYR A 15 -11.94 -14.04 -4.36
N ILE A 16 -12.30 -13.71 -3.12
CA ILE A 16 -11.81 -12.49 -2.46
C ILE A 16 -10.29 -12.57 -2.25
N GLY A 17 -9.77 -13.71 -1.82
CA GLY A 17 -8.33 -13.93 -1.64
C GLY A 17 -7.57 -13.79 -2.96
N MET A 18 -8.08 -14.36 -4.05
CA MET A 18 -7.50 -14.20 -5.39
C MET A 18 -7.54 -12.74 -5.85
N ALA A 19 -8.68 -12.07 -5.72
CA ALA A 19 -8.83 -10.66 -6.08
C ALA A 19 -7.87 -9.77 -5.27
N HIS A 20 -7.76 -10.00 -3.96
CA HIS A 20 -6.86 -9.23 -3.10
C HIS A 20 -5.38 -9.47 -3.46
N GLY A 21 -5.00 -10.72 -3.76
CA GLY A 21 -3.65 -11.04 -4.21
C GLY A 21 -3.26 -10.33 -5.50
N ILE A 22 -4.17 -10.30 -6.49
CA ILE A 22 -3.95 -9.56 -7.75
C ILE A 22 -3.79 -8.07 -7.47
N LEU A 23 -4.70 -7.49 -6.69
CA LEU A 23 -4.65 -6.07 -6.33
C LEU A 23 -3.35 -5.71 -5.59
N PHE A 24 -2.86 -6.59 -4.71
CA PHE A 24 -1.61 -6.38 -3.99
C PHE A 24 -0.40 -6.38 -4.92
N ILE A 25 -0.32 -7.32 -5.87
CA ILE A 25 0.78 -7.34 -6.85
C ILE A 25 0.75 -6.07 -7.72
N THR A 26 -0.42 -5.69 -8.22
CA THR A 26 -0.58 -4.45 -8.98
C THR A 26 -0.15 -3.23 -8.17
N TYR A 27 -0.51 -3.17 -6.88
CA TYR A 27 -0.08 -2.11 -5.97
C TYR A 27 1.45 -2.04 -5.84
N ILE A 28 2.13 -3.17 -5.65
CA ILE A 28 3.61 -3.21 -5.54
C ILE A 28 4.28 -2.67 -6.82
N ILE A 29 3.78 -3.06 -8.00
CA ILE A 29 4.31 -2.59 -9.29
C ILE A 29 4.18 -1.06 -9.39
N ILE A 30 3.01 -0.52 -9.03
CA ILE A 30 2.76 0.93 -9.04
C ILE A 30 3.65 1.64 -8.01
N LEU A 31 3.79 1.08 -6.81
CA LEU A 31 4.62 1.64 -5.74
C LEU A 31 6.08 1.78 -6.19
N ILE A 32 6.65 0.72 -6.77
CA ILE A 32 8.03 0.74 -7.28
C ILE A 32 8.17 1.73 -8.44
N GLY A 33 7.25 1.71 -9.41
CA GLY A 33 7.26 2.64 -10.54
C GLY A 33 7.18 4.10 -10.11
N SER A 34 6.31 4.41 -9.15
CA SER A 34 6.16 5.75 -8.58
C SER A 34 7.39 6.15 -7.75
N ALA A 35 7.97 5.22 -6.99
CA ALA A 35 9.18 5.48 -6.20
C ALA A 35 10.35 5.90 -7.09
N ILE A 36 10.52 5.24 -8.25
CA ILE A 36 11.56 5.59 -9.23
C ILE A 36 11.25 6.93 -9.90
N LYS A 37 9.99 7.14 -10.37
CA LYS A 37 9.60 8.35 -11.11
C LYS A 37 9.66 9.62 -10.26
N MET A 38 9.26 9.55 -9.00
CA MET A 38 9.26 10.69 -8.06
C MET A 38 10.56 10.80 -7.23
N LYS A 39 11.56 9.93 -7.49
CA LYS A 39 12.79 9.82 -6.67
C LYS A 39 12.46 9.76 -5.16
N MET A 40 11.48 8.94 -4.80
CA MET A 40 11.10 8.77 -3.40
C MET A 40 12.28 8.21 -2.61
N PRO A 41 12.39 8.55 -1.31
CA PRO A 41 13.46 8.01 -0.48
C PRO A 41 13.33 6.48 -0.40
N LEU A 42 14.46 5.77 -0.33
CA LEU A 42 14.51 4.30 -0.24
C LEU A 42 13.68 3.74 0.92
N TRP A 43 13.47 4.53 1.99
CA TRP A 43 12.60 4.18 3.12
C TRP A 43 11.10 4.11 2.74
N ALA A 44 10.67 4.80 1.68
CA ALA A 44 9.28 4.87 1.28
C ALA A 44 8.74 3.54 0.72
N ILE A 45 9.60 2.70 0.14
CA ILE A 45 9.19 1.39 -0.37
C ILE A 45 8.78 0.44 0.77
N PRO A 46 9.62 0.15 1.78
CA PRO A 46 9.20 -0.69 2.90
C PRO A 46 8.07 -0.05 3.72
N ALA A 47 8.03 1.29 3.83
CA ALA A 47 6.93 1.98 4.50
C ALA A 47 5.59 1.85 3.76
N GLY A 48 5.58 1.91 2.43
CA GLY A 48 4.38 1.69 1.62
C GLY A 48 3.87 0.25 1.71
N VAL A 49 4.77 -0.73 1.71
CA VAL A 49 4.43 -2.15 1.88
C VAL A 49 3.89 -2.44 3.29
N LEU A 50 4.53 -1.95 4.34
CA LEU A 50 4.02 -2.08 5.70
C LEU A 50 2.71 -1.31 5.89
N GLY A 51 2.59 -0.17 5.22
CA GLY A 51 1.37 0.63 5.17
C GLY A 51 0.21 -0.15 4.56
N SER A 52 0.41 -0.85 3.43
CA SER A 52 -0.68 -1.59 2.76
C SER A 52 -1.17 -2.83 3.52
N LEU A 53 -0.38 -3.35 4.47
CA LEU A 53 -0.82 -4.42 5.37
C LEU A 53 -1.78 -3.93 6.46
N LEU A 54 -1.72 -2.64 6.81
CA LEU A 54 -2.60 -2.03 7.80
C LEU A 54 -3.78 -1.37 7.08
N PRO A 55 -5.04 -1.54 7.54
CA PRO A 55 -6.22 -0.98 6.87
C PRO A 55 -6.18 0.55 6.72
N PHE A 56 -5.41 1.24 7.57
CA PHE A 56 -5.22 2.70 7.52
C PHE A 56 -3.78 3.13 7.19
N GLY A 57 -2.88 2.18 6.95
CA GLY A 57 -1.47 2.49 6.70
C GLY A 57 -1.22 3.27 5.40
N PRO A 58 -1.97 3.08 4.30
CA PRO A 58 -1.77 3.89 3.09
C PRO A 58 -2.05 5.39 3.30
N PHE A 59 -3.04 5.73 4.13
CA PHE A 59 -3.37 7.14 4.42
C PHE A 59 -2.27 7.83 5.21
N ILE A 60 -1.68 7.13 6.19
CA ILE A 60 -0.56 7.65 6.99
C ILE A 60 0.69 7.77 6.11
N PHE A 61 0.95 6.76 5.27
CA PHE A 61 2.06 6.78 4.33
C PHE A 61 1.98 7.97 3.35
N ASP A 62 0.79 8.21 2.77
CA ASP A 62 0.56 9.35 1.87
C ASP A 62 0.82 10.69 2.56
N HIS A 63 0.35 10.86 3.81
CA HIS A 63 0.61 12.05 4.60
C HIS A 63 2.11 12.25 4.91
N LEU A 64 2.81 11.19 5.30
CA LEU A 64 4.25 11.23 5.57
C LEU A 64 5.05 11.56 4.30
N LEU A 65 4.67 10.97 3.17
CA LEU A 65 5.34 11.17 1.89
C LEU A 65 5.17 12.63 1.42
N LYS A 66 3.95 13.18 1.50
CA LYS A 66 3.67 14.58 1.17
C LYS A 66 4.50 15.55 2.01
N ASN A 67 4.60 15.31 3.32
CA ASN A 67 5.41 16.14 4.22
C ASN A 67 6.91 16.07 3.90
N ASN A 68 7.42 14.90 3.51
CA ASN A 68 8.83 14.75 3.11
C ASN A 68 9.12 15.46 1.78
N LEU A 69 8.23 15.33 0.80
CA LEU A 69 8.35 16.03 -0.49
C LEU A 69 8.27 17.55 -0.33
N GLN A 70 7.38 18.06 0.52
CA GLN A 70 7.31 19.50 0.83
C GLN A 70 8.58 20.01 1.54
N LYS A 71 9.15 19.21 2.45
CA LYS A 71 10.43 19.54 3.10
C LYS A 71 11.60 19.60 2.11
N SER A 72 11.67 18.71 1.12
CA SER A 72 12.72 18.79 0.09
C SER A 72 12.63 20.08 -0.73
N VAL A 73 11.43 20.48 -1.16
CA VAL A 73 11.22 21.72 -1.93
C VAL A 73 11.58 22.97 -1.12
N SER A 74 11.20 23.02 0.16
CA SER A 74 11.51 24.16 1.03
C SER A 74 12.99 24.26 1.43
N LYS A 75 13.79 23.21 1.23
CA LYS A 75 15.23 23.20 1.55
C LYS A 75 16.09 23.70 0.40
N GLU A 76 15.53 23.80 -0.81
CA GLU A 76 16.18 24.28 -2.03
C GLU A 76 15.80 25.74 -2.38
N ALA A 77 14.88 26.35 -1.62
CA ALA A 77 14.48 27.76 -1.72
C ALA A 77 15.15 28.59 -0.62
#